data_AF-A0A8C7G1L5-F1
#
_entry.id   AF-A0A8C7G1L5-F1
#
_cell.length_a   1.000
_cell.length_b   1.000
_cell.length_c   1.000
_cell.angle_alpha   90.00
_cell.angle_beta   90.00
_cell.angle_gamma   90.00
#
_symmetry.space_group_name_H-M   'P 1'
#
loop_
_entity.id
_entity.type
_entity.pdbx_description
1 polymer ?
#
loop_
_entity_poly.entity_id
_entity_poly.type
_entity_poly.pdbx_seq_one_letter_code
_entity_poly.pdbx_strand_id
1 'polypeptide(L)'
;MQECHTALCLSVYLLTFLTGLPANAVAFYTFSKKVRQKPTPIDILLLNLTISDLLFLLFLPFKMQEVTDDMTWSLPYILCPLSGFFFYMTIYVSTLFLTAVSVERYLGVAFPIQHSLKRRPLYAVVASVFIWVFSILHLSIVVIMPYYNPPQDSLSSTTNSSNIYEFSNVSNVLISDSDNIVSSRNVCYEDFSKKQLAILLPVRLELCLVLFCVPFLICSFCYINFIRILSGLPHIGRRRRLRAIGLALGTLLVFAFCFGPYNVSHIVGFITRKNPDWRDMALLCSTFNACLDPFIFYFSSSAVRGTLGSMLQGARIKLAKCHIHWSPWKGMSEPQIDKGPKQAEMNAI
;
A
#
# COMPACT_ATOMS: atom_id res chain seq x y z
N MET A 1 12.89 15.13 -20.83
CA MET A 1 11.87 14.08 -20.57
C MET A 1 12.11 13.42 -19.22
N GLN A 2 13.34 12.98 -18.91
CA GLN A 2 13.74 12.41 -17.61
C GLN A 2 13.30 13.25 -16.39
N GLU A 3 13.55 14.57 -16.37
CA GLU A 3 13.20 15.45 -15.24
C GLU A 3 11.69 15.49 -14.93
N CYS A 4 10.84 15.40 -15.96
CA CYS A 4 9.38 15.39 -15.78
C CYS A 4 8.92 14.12 -15.06
N HIS A 5 9.56 12.99 -15.33
CA HIS A 5 9.29 11.72 -14.65
C HIS A 5 9.74 11.77 -13.19
N THR A 6 10.93 12.32 -12.90
CA THR A 6 11.44 12.50 -11.53
C THR A 6 10.48 13.34 -10.68
N ALA A 7 10.07 14.51 -11.18
CA ALA A 7 9.14 15.39 -10.48
C ALA A 7 7.77 14.73 -10.23
N LEU A 8 7.25 13.99 -11.21
CA LEU A 8 6.00 13.25 -11.08
C LEU A 8 6.09 12.16 -10.01
N CYS A 9 7.11 11.31 -10.06
CA CYS A 9 7.35 10.24 -9.09
C CYS A 9 7.44 10.79 -7.66
N LEU A 10 8.28 11.80 -7.45
CA LEU A 10 8.46 12.43 -6.14
C LEU A 10 7.17 13.07 -5.63
N SER A 11 6.43 13.75 -6.49
CA SER A 11 5.14 14.37 -6.12
C SER A 11 4.13 13.32 -5.65
N VAL A 12 4.01 12.20 -6.39
CA VAL A 12 3.11 11.10 -6.05
C VAL A 12 3.53 10.43 -4.74
N TYR A 13 4.82 10.12 -4.58
CA TYR A 13 5.32 9.51 -3.35
C TYR A 13 5.14 10.44 -2.15
N LEU A 14 5.44 11.73 -2.28
CA LEU A 14 5.31 12.71 -1.20
C LEU A 14 3.85 12.87 -0.79
N LEU A 15 2.94 13.01 -1.75
CA LEU A 15 1.51 13.06 -1.49
C LEU A 15 1.03 11.77 -0.81
N THR A 16 1.51 10.62 -1.26
CA THR A 16 1.20 9.32 -0.65
C THR A 16 1.67 9.27 0.81
N PHE A 17 2.89 9.70 1.08
CA PHE A 17 3.45 9.70 2.43
C PHE A 17 2.69 10.65 3.37
N LEU A 18 2.48 11.89 2.95
CA LEU A 18 1.84 12.94 3.75
C LEU A 18 0.38 12.63 4.09
N THR A 19 -0.34 11.95 3.18
CA THR A 19 -1.75 11.60 3.41
C THR A 19 -1.91 10.21 4.03
N GLY A 20 -1.13 9.24 3.57
CA GLY A 20 -1.20 7.84 3.98
C GLY A 20 -0.71 7.61 5.40
N LEU A 21 0.42 8.20 5.81
CA LEU A 21 1.01 7.97 7.13
C LEU A 21 0.09 8.39 8.28
N PRO A 22 -0.43 9.64 8.34
CA PRO A 22 -1.32 10.02 9.43
C PRO A 22 -2.62 9.21 9.43
N ALA A 23 -3.19 8.94 8.25
CA ALA A 23 -4.44 8.20 8.15
C ALA A 23 -4.30 6.74 8.62
N ASN A 24 -3.24 6.05 8.19
CA ASN A 24 -2.96 4.68 8.60
C ASN A 24 -2.48 4.58 10.06
N ALA A 25 -1.76 5.58 10.58
CA ALA A 25 -1.40 5.61 12.00
C ALA A 25 -2.64 5.71 12.91
N VAL A 26 -3.60 6.58 12.56
CA VAL A 26 -4.88 6.67 13.27
C VAL A 26 -5.65 5.36 13.17
N ALA A 27 -5.72 4.76 11.97
CA ALA A 27 -6.40 3.49 11.76
C ALA A 27 -5.77 2.36 12.58
N PHE A 28 -4.43 2.25 12.56
CA PHE A 28 -3.66 1.27 13.33
C PHE A 28 -3.93 1.40 14.83
N TYR A 29 -3.92 2.63 15.38
CA TYR A 29 -4.28 2.86 16.79
C TYR A 29 -5.70 2.39 17.09
N THR A 30 -6.67 2.77 16.25
CA THR A 30 -8.08 2.42 16.46
C THR A 30 -8.32 0.91 16.36
N PHE A 31 -7.76 0.23 15.36
CA PHE A 31 -7.89 -1.21 15.20
C PHE A 31 -7.13 -1.99 16.26
N SER A 32 -5.92 -1.56 16.63
CA SER A 32 -5.16 -2.17 17.74
C SER A 32 -5.93 -2.12 19.05
N LYS A 33 -6.49 -0.95 19.39
CA LYS A 33 -7.34 -0.80 20.58
C LYS A 33 -8.56 -1.72 20.51
N LYS A 34 -9.23 -1.77 19.37
CA LYS A 34 -10.44 -2.58 19.18
C LYS A 34 -10.16 -4.08 19.28
N VAL A 35 -9.08 -4.56 18.64
CA VAL A 35 -8.65 -5.96 18.70
C VAL A 35 -8.26 -6.37 20.11
N ARG A 36 -7.58 -5.50 20.87
CA ARG A 36 -7.23 -5.76 22.29
C ARG A 36 -8.46 -5.88 23.20
N GLN A 37 -9.52 -5.11 22.93
CA GLN A 37 -10.72 -5.10 23.76
C GLN A 37 -11.70 -6.21 23.40
N LYS A 38 -12.03 -6.34 22.11
CA LYS A 38 -12.99 -7.33 21.61
C LYS A 38 -12.66 -7.68 20.15
N PRO A 39 -11.81 -8.69 19.93
CA PRO A 39 -11.36 -9.03 18.59
C PRO A 39 -12.52 -9.57 17.76
N THR A 40 -12.68 -9.03 16.56
CA THR A 40 -13.53 -9.62 15.51
C THR A 40 -12.65 -9.98 14.31
N PRO A 41 -13.01 -11.01 13.51
CA PRO A 41 -12.24 -11.39 12.33
C PRO A 41 -11.93 -10.21 11.39
N ILE A 42 -12.95 -9.38 11.10
CA ILE A 42 -12.81 -8.18 10.27
C ILE A 42 -11.77 -7.21 10.85
N ASP A 43 -11.78 -6.98 12.16
CA ASP A 43 -10.84 -6.03 12.79
C ASP A 43 -9.40 -6.52 12.73
N ILE A 44 -9.18 -7.84 12.80
CA ILE A 44 -7.85 -8.46 12.66
C ILE A 44 -7.35 -8.32 11.21
N LEU A 45 -8.21 -8.58 10.22
CA LEU A 45 -7.85 -8.43 8.81
C LEU A 45 -7.54 -6.97 8.47
N LEU A 46 -8.36 -6.01 8.93
CA LEU A 46 -8.12 -4.59 8.74
C LEU A 46 -6.85 -4.10 9.46
N LEU A 47 -6.56 -4.64 10.66
CA LEU A 47 -5.31 -4.33 11.35
C LEU A 47 -4.09 -4.80 10.55
N ASN A 48 -4.12 -6.01 9.98
CA ASN A 48 -3.03 -6.49 9.14
C ASN A 48 -2.87 -5.68 7.84
N LEU A 49 -3.99 -5.28 7.22
CA LEU A 49 -3.98 -4.37 6.08
C LEU A 49 -3.29 -3.04 6.44
N THR A 50 -3.65 -2.43 7.59
CA THR A 50 -2.96 -1.20 8.06
C THR A 50 -1.48 -1.40 8.38
N ILE A 51 -1.08 -2.59 8.85
CA ILE A 51 0.33 -2.90 9.10
C ILE A 51 1.10 -2.98 7.78
N SER A 52 0.49 -3.59 6.75
CA SER A 52 1.04 -3.60 5.39
C SER A 52 1.25 -2.17 4.86
N ASP A 53 0.24 -1.30 4.98
CA ASP A 53 0.35 0.08 4.50
C ASP A 53 1.38 0.91 5.27
N LEU A 54 1.47 0.74 6.60
CA LEU A 54 2.51 1.41 7.41
C LEU A 54 3.91 0.90 7.06
N LEU A 55 4.06 -0.39 6.77
CA LEU A 55 5.32 -0.97 6.32
C LEU A 55 5.71 -0.42 4.94
N PHE A 56 4.75 -0.30 4.01
CA PHE A 56 4.95 0.35 2.72
C PHE A 56 5.43 1.80 2.89
N LEU A 57 4.72 2.57 3.72
CA LEU A 57 5.04 3.98 3.99
C LEU A 57 6.37 4.18 4.70
N LEU A 58 6.79 3.21 5.53
CA LEU A 58 8.11 3.22 6.17
C LEU A 58 9.25 3.06 5.15
N PHE A 59 9.04 2.25 4.10
CA PHE A 59 10.04 2.01 3.06
C PHE A 59 9.95 2.96 1.86
N LEU A 60 8.85 3.70 1.74
CA LEU A 60 8.65 4.68 0.65
C LEU A 60 9.73 5.78 0.57
N PRO A 61 10.28 6.33 1.68
CA PRO A 61 11.37 7.31 1.63
C PRO A 61 12.63 6.79 0.94
N PHE A 62 12.93 5.48 1.02
CA PHE A 62 14.07 4.90 0.30
C PHE A 62 13.87 4.95 -1.22
N LYS A 63 12.63 4.75 -1.69
CA LYS A 63 12.27 4.93 -3.11
C LYS A 63 12.29 6.40 -3.53
N MET A 64 11.95 7.32 -2.63
CA MET A 64 12.11 8.76 -2.91
C MET A 64 13.60 9.11 -3.10
N GLN A 65 14.47 8.60 -2.23
CA GLN A 65 15.91 8.82 -2.31
C GLN A 65 16.51 8.27 -3.63
N GLU A 66 16.10 7.07 -4.03
CA GLU A 66 16.51 6.48 -5.31
C GLU A 66 16.11 7.37 -6.50
N VAL A 67 14.90 7.95 -6.48
CA VAL A 67 14.45 8.85 -7.54
C VAL A 67 15.20 10.19 -7.53
N THR A 68 15.56 10.73 -6.36
CA THR A 68 16.37 11.96 -6.27
C THR A 68 17.79 11.77 -6.76
N ASP A 69 18.32 10.56 -6.65
CA ASP A 69 19.66 10.20 -7.12
C ASP A 69 19.64 9.74 -8.60
N ASP A 70 18.73 10.27 -9.42
CA ASP A 70 18.57 9.94 -10.84
C ASP A 70 18.41 8.43 -11.13
N MET A 71 17.62 7.74 -10.30
CA MET A 71 17.43 6.28 -10.33
C MET A 71 18.71 5.48 -10.03
N THR A 72 19.70 6.13 -9.41
CA THR A 72 20.90 5.47 -8.90
C THR A 72 20.77 5.14 -7.41
N TRP A 73 21.36 4.03 -6.99
CA TRP A 73 21.34 3.55 -5.62
C TRP A 73 22.64 3.92 -4.90
N SER A 74 22.61 5.00 -4.12
CA SER A 74 23.74 5.53 -3.33
C SER A 74 23.84 4.96 -1.91
N LEU A 75 22.78 4.31 -1.43
CA LEU A 75 22.67 3.74 -0.09
C LEU A 75 23.36 2.35 0.00
N PRO A 76 23.58 1.81 1.21
CA PRO A 76 24.12 0.45 1.38
C PRO A 76 23.43 -0.58 0.49
N TYR A 77 24.20 -1.44 -0.17
CA TYR A 77 23.69 -2.35 -1.20
C TYR A 77 22.57 -3.27 -0.68
N ILE A 78 22.64 -3.72 0.58
CA ILE A 78 21.61 -4.57 1.20
C ILE A 78 20.21 -3.92 1.25
N LEU A 79 20.15 -2.59 1.30
CA LEU A 79 18.89 -1.85 1.37
C LEU A 79 18.17 -1.78 0.02
N CYS A 80 18.86 -1.97 -1.11
CA CYS A 80 18.24 -2.00 -2.44
C CYS A 80 17.24 -3.17 -2.58
N PRO A 81 17.67 -4.45 -2.51
CA PRO A 81 16.76 -5.58 -2.64
C PRO A 81 15.73 -5.63 -1.51
N LEU A 82 16.09 -5.14 -0.31
CA LEU A 82 15.18 -5.09 0.83
C LEU A 82 14.06 -4.06 0.65
N SER A 83 14.38 -2.84 0.20
CA SER A 83 13.38 -1.81 -0.06
C SER A 83 12.45 -2.22 -1.20
N GLY A 84 13.00 -2.80 -2.28
CA GLY A 84 12.21 -3.39 -3.36
C GLY A 84 11.30 -4.51 -2.85
N PHE A 85 11.82 -5.42 -2.02
CA PHE A 85 11.04 -6.51 -1.44
C PHE A 85 9.83 -5.99 -0.65
N PHE A 86 10.02 -5.08 0.30
CA PHE A 86 8.91 -4.55 1.09
C PHE A 86 7.92 -3.75 0.22
N PHE A 87 8.42 -2.97 -0.73
CA PHE A 87 7.56 -2.22 -1.65
C PHE A 87 6.65 -3.16 -2.44
N TYR A 88 7.19 -4.17 -3.12
CA TYR A 88 6.37 -5.10 -3.92
C TYR A 88 5.54 -6.06 -3.06
N MET A 89 6.07 -6.54 -1.94
CA MET A 89 5.36 -7.45 -1.04
C MET A 89 4.11 -6.80 -0.46
N THR A 90 4.18 -5.54 -0.03
CA THR A 90 3.02 -4.84 0.53
C THR A 90 1.88 -4.67 -0.47
N ILE A 91 2.16 -4.48 -1.76
CA ILE A 91 1.13 -4.42 -2.82
C ILE A 91 0.28 -5.69 -2.83
N TYR A 92 0.93 -6.86 -2.84
CA TYR A 92 0.24 -8.14 -2.90
C TYR A 92 -0.37 -8.55 -1.56
N VAL A 93 0.28 -8.22 -0.43
CA VAL A 93 -0.29 -8.41 0.91
C VAL A 93 -1.59 -7.61 1.06
N SER A 94 -1.60 -6.34 0.65
CA SER A 94 -2.81 -5.50 0.66
C SER A 94 -3.90 -6.06 -0.25
N THR A 95 -3.53 -6.54 -1.44
CA THR A 95 -4.46 -7.22 -2.36
C THR A 95 -5.15 -8.44 -1.71
N LEU A 96 -4.38 -9.33 -1.08
CA LEU A 96 -4.91 -10.52 -0.41
C LEU A 96 -5.74 -10.19 0.82
N PHE A 97 -5.36 -9.18 1.61
CA PHE A 97 -6.15 -8.74 2.76
C PHE A 97 -7.46 -8.07 2.35
N LEU A 98 -7.49 -7.28 1.28
CA LEU A 98 -8.73 -6.72 0.73
C LEU A 98 -9.67 -7.84 0.25
N THR A 99 -9.14 -8.88 -0.39
CA THR A 99 -9.92 -10.07 -0.75
C THR A 99 -10.44 -10.79 0.50
N ALA A 100 -9.61 -11.02 1.51
CA ALA A 100 -10.05 -11.64 2.76
C ALA A 100 -11.15 -10.84 3.47
N VAL A 101 -11.05 -9.50 3.47
CA VAL A 101 -12.09 -8.61 3.99
C VAL A 101 -13.38 -8.77 3.19
N SER A 102 -13.32 -8.85 1.85
CA SER A 102 -14.51 -9.05 1.01
C SER A 102 -15.20 -10.40 1.29
N VAL A 103 -14.41 -11.47 1.50
CA VAL A 103 -14.91 -12.82 1.82
C VAL A 103 -15.60 -12.82 3.18
N GLU A 104 -14.95 -12.28 4.22
CA GLU A 104 -15.52 -12.19 5.56
C GLU A 104 -16.82 -11.36 5.58
N ARG A 105 -16.89 -10.28 4.80
CA ARG A 105 -18.11 -9.47 4.65
C ARG A 105 -19.23 -10.24 3.96
N TYR A 106 -18.91 -10.98 2.91
CA TYR A 106 -19.86 -11.83 2.20
C TYR A 106 -20.40 -12.94 3.10
N LEU A 107 -19.52 -13.71 3.74
CA LEU A 107 -19.91 -14.82 4.64
C LEU A 107 -20.77 -14.35 5.81
N GLY A 108 -20.46 -13.16 6.37
CA GLY A 108 -21.24 -12.58 7.46
C GLY A 108 -22.69 -12.21 7.09
N VAL A 109 -23.02 -12.07 5.80
CA VAL A 109 -24.39 -11.78 5.33
C VAL A 109 -25.04 -13.01 4.68
N ALA A 110 -24.28 -13.83 3.97
CA ALA A 110 -24.79 -15.04 3.33
C ALA A 110 -25.15 -16.14 4.33
N PHE A 111 -24.40 -16.25 5.44
CA PHE A 111 -24.54 -17.35 6.40
C PHE A 111 -24.61 -16.85 7.86
N PRO A 112 -25.56 -15.96 8.23
CA PRO A 112 -25.55 -15.25 9.51
C PRO A 112 -25.54 -16.19 10.73
N ILE A 113 -26.27 -17.30 10.70
CA ILE A 113 -26.39 -18.24 11.84
C ILE A 113 -25.14 -19.10 11.97
N GLN A 114 -24.75 -19.81 10.92
CA GLN A 114 -23.56 -20.68 10.94
C GLN A 114 -22.27 -19.88 11.17
N HIS A 115 -22.18 -18.69 10.56
CA HIS A 115 -21.03 -17.81 10.70
C HIS A 115 -20.98 -17.11 12.07
N SER A 116 -22.14 -16.80 12.69
CA SER A 116 -22.18 -16.28 14.07
C SER A 116 -21.72 -17.31 15.09
N LEU A 117 -22.03 -18.60 14.87
CA LEU A 117 -21.61 -19.69 15.75
C LEU A 117 -20.13 -20.08 15.57
N LYS A 118 -19.58 -19.96 14.36
CA LYS A 118 -18.16 -20.27 14.04
C LYS A 118 -17.23 -19.06 14.08
N ARG A 119 -17.66 -17.91 14.60
CA ARG A 119 -17.02 -16.59 14.50
C ARG A 119 -15.74 -16.42 15.33
N ARG A 120 -14.84 -17.40 15.30
CA ARG A 120 -13.61 -17.40 16.09
C ARG A 120 -12.58 -16.46 15.44
N PRO A 121 -12.04 -15.48 16.17
CA PRO A 121 -10.98 -14.59 15.67
C PRO A 121 -9.73 -15.35 15.22
N LEU A 122 -9.54 -16.58 15.73
CA LEU A 122 -8.46 -17.48 15.34
C LEU A 122 -8.38 -17.70 13.82
N TYR A 123 -9.51 -17.87 13.12
CA TYR A 123 -9.49 -18.09 11.67
C TYR A 123 -8.91 -16.90 10.91
N ALA A 124 -9.21 -15.66 11.35
CA ALA A 124 -8.60 -14.47 10.78
C ALA A 124 -7.11 -14.37 11.08
N VAL A 125 -6.67 -14.76 12.29
CA VAL A 125 -5.23 -14.81 12.61
C VAL A 125 -4.50 -15.81 11.73
N VAL A 126 -5.02 -17.03 11.60
CA VAL A 126 -4.44 -18.08 10.74
C VAL A 126 -4.40 -17.63 9.29
N ALA A 127 -5.49 -17.03 8.79
CA ALA A 127 -5.53 -16.46 7.44
C ALA A 127 -4.49 -15.33 7.26
N SER A 128 -4.34 -14.43 8.23
CA SER A 128 -3.31 -13.38 8.19
C SER A 128 -1.90 -13.95 8.13
N VAL A 129 -1.57 -14.91 9.00
CA VAL A 129 -0.25 -15.56 9.01
C VAL A 129 0.03 -16.24 7.67
N PHE A 130 -0.97 -16.96 7.12
CA PHE A 130 -0.86 -17.57 5.81
C PHE A 130 -0.60 -16.53 4.71
N ILE A 131 -1.37 -15.45 4.67
CA ILE A 131 -1.19 -14.36 3.68
C ILE A 131 0.24 -13.81 3.74
N TRP A 132 0.75 -13.50 4.94
CA TRP A 132 2.11 -13.00 5.11
C TRP A 132 3.16 -14.00 4.61
N VAL A 133 3.10 -15.26 5.06
CA VAL A 133 4.08 -16.29 4.65
C VAL A 133 4.01 -16.55 3.15
N PHE A 134 2.81 -16.65 2.59
CA PHE A 134 2.57 -16.89 1.18
C PHE A 134 3.13 -15.75 0.31
N SER A 135 2.89 -14.49 0.69
CA SER A 135 3.45 -13.33 0.00
C SER A 135 4.97 -13.26 0.13
N ILE A 136 5.53 -13.51 1.31
CA ILE A 136 6.99 -13.54 1.50
C ILE A 136 7.65 -14.58 0.59
N LEU A 137 7.06 -15.78 0.49
CA LEU A 137 7.57 -16.85 -0.36
C LEU A 137 7.57 -16.45 -1.84
N HIS A 138 6.45 -15.95 -2.36
CA HIS A 138 6.34 -15.56 -3.77
C HIS A 138 7.24 -14.38 -4.12
N LEU A 139 7.40 -13.42 -3.20
CA LEU A 139 8.18 -12.21 -3.45
C LEU A 139 9.67 -12.35 -3.10
N SER A 140 10.08 -13.49 -2.53
CA SER A 140 11.50 -13.81 -2.26
C SER A 140 12.37 -13.68 -3.52
N ILE A 141 11.80 -13.88 -4.71
CA ILE A 141 12.47 -13.68 -6.01
C ILE A 141 13.05 -12.27 -6.17
N VAL A 142 12.41 -11.24 -5.58
CA VAL A 142 12.88 -9.85 -5.63
C VAL A 142 14.23 -9.70 -4.92
N VAL A 143 14.41 -10.43 -3.83
CA VAL A 143 15.66 -10.44 -3.07
C VAL A 143 16.70 -11.32 -3.75
N ILE A 144 16.30 -12.48 -4.28
CA ILE A 144 17.24 -13.47 -4.84
C ILE A 144 17.81 -13.00 -6.18
N MET A 145 16.99 -12.39 -7.05
CA MET A 145 17.38 -12.07 -8.43
C MET A 145 18.60 -11.15 -8.58
N PRO A 146 18.75 -10.08 -7.79
CA PRO A 146 19.94 -9.24 -7.82
C PRO A 146 21.26 -9.99 -7.54
N TYR A 147 21.22 -11.03 -6.70
CA TYR A 147 22.39 -11.86 -6.37
C TYR A 147 22.57 -13.06 -7.30
N TYR A 148 21.59 -13.36 -8.16
CA TYR A 148 21.69 -14.45 -9.11
C TYR A 148 22.65 -14.07 -10.25
N ASN A 149 23.83 -14.67 -10.23
CA ASN A 149 24.82 -14.58 -11.31
C ASN A 149 24.73 -15.85 -12.17
N PRO A 150 24.05 -15.80 -13.33
CA PRO A 150 24.01 -16.97 -14.21
C PRO A 150 25.43 -17.27 -14.73
N PRO A 151 25.79 -18.56 -14.94
CA PRO A 151 27.04 -18.91 -15.59
C PRO A 151 27.16 -18.16 -16.93
N GLN A 152 28.28 -17.47 -17.16
CA GLN A 152 28.62 -17.00 -18.49
C GLN A 152 28.74 -18.23 -19.38
N ASP A 153 28.00 -18.26 -20.49
CA ASP A 153 28.27 -19.29 -21.50
C ASP A 153 29.66 -18.98 -22.06
N SER A 154 30.65 -19.77 -21.67
CA SER A 154 31.93 -19.83 -22.33
C SER A 154 31.72 -20.46 -23.70
N LEU A 155 31.16 -19.69 -24.64
CA LEU A 155 31.17 -20.08 -26.04
C LEU A 155 32.26 -19.29 -26.76
N SER A 156 33.38 -20.00 -26.90
CA SER A 156 34.39 -19.92 -27.94
C SER A 156 35.05 -18.56 -28.18
N SER A 157 36.30 -18.49 -27.72
CA SER A 157 37.41 -18.04 -28.55
C SER A 157 37.13 -18.36 -30.03
N THR A 158 36.78 -17.34 -30.80
CA THR A 158 37.19 -17.28 -32.20
C THR A 158 37.73 -15.88 -32.40
N THR A 159 39.05 -15.80 -32.23
CA THR A 159 39.90 -14.80 -32.85
C THR A 159 39.40 -14.54 -34.26
N ASN A 160 38.99 -13.31 -34.56
CA ASN A 160 39.04 -12.69 -35.88
C ASN A 160 38.59 -11.24 -35.76
N SER A 161 39.51 -10.40 -35.31
CA SER A 161 39.56 -9.00 -35.72
C SER A 161 41.02 -8.62 -35.79
N SER A 162 41.58 -8.84 -36.98
CA SER A 162 42.68 -8.05 -37.52
C SER A 162 42.41 -6.57 -37.25
N ASN A 163 43.12 -6.00 -36.27
CA ASN A 163 43.50 -4.59 -36.13
C ASN A 163 44.11 -4.41 -34.72
N ILE A 164 45.36 -4.82 -34.54
CA ILE A 164 46.16 -4.38 -33.40
C ILE A 164 47.17 -3.38 -33.95
N TYR A 165 46.87 -2.10 -33.75
CA TYR A 165 47.90 -1.07 -33.74
C TYR A 165 48.78 -1.28 -32.51
N GLU A 166 50.01 -1.64 -32.80
CA GLU A 166 51.27 -1.17 -32.21
C GLU A 166 51.36 -0.88 -30.69
N PHE A 167 52.25 -1.68 -30.13
CA PHE A 167 52.99 -1.64 -28.88
C PHE A 167 53.61 -0.28 -28.49
N SER A 168 53.42 0.16 -27.24
CA SER A 168 54.56 0.52 -26.35
C SER A 168 54.14 0.80 -24.90
N ASN A 169 54.72 0.01 -23.98
CA ASN A 169 55.28 0.35 -22.67
C ASN A 169 54.40 0.98 -21.56
N VAL A 170 53.97 0.15 -20.59
CA VAL A 170 54.13 0.47 -19.16
C VAL A 170 54.45 -0.83 -18.40
N SER A 171 55.73 -1.01 -18.05
CA SER A 171 56.10 -1.78 -16.85
C SER A 171 56.06 -0.84 -15.66
N ASN A 172 55.66 -1.37 -14.50
CA ASN A 172 55.57 -0.76 -13.16
C ASN A 172 54.15 -0.36 -12.74
N VAL A 173 53.41 -1.28 -12.11
CA VAL A 173 52.81 -1.06 -10.77
C VAL A 173 52.65 -2.42 -10.09
N LEU A 174 53.46 -2.66 -9.06
CA LEU A 174 53.25 -3.69 -8.04
C LEU A 174 52.23 -3.18 -7.02
N ILE A 175 51.19 -3.99 -6.79
CA ILE A 175 50.44 -4.25 -5.54
C ILE A 175 50.21 -3.07 -4.59
N SER A 176 48.92 -2.69 -4.45
CA SER A 176 48.33 -2.34 -3.17
C SER A 176 46.96 -3.00 -3.08
N ASP A 177 46.82 -3.86 -2.07
CA ASP A 177 45.55 -4.38 -1.57
C ASP A 177 44.53 -3.27 -1.28
N SER A 178 43.27 -3.70 -1.23
CA SER A 178 42.06 -3.05 -0.66
C SER A 178 41.17 -2.28 -1.64
N ASP A 179 39.95 -2.82 -1.81
CA ASP A 179 38.69 -2.10 -2.08
C ASP A 179 38.29 -1.65 -3.50
N ASN A 180 38.55 -2.38 -4.60
CA ASN A 180 38.05 -1.89 -5.91
C ASN A 180 37.69 -2.92 -7.01
N ILE A 181 36.79 -3.90 -6.76
CA ILE A 181 35.90 -4.44 -7.83
C ILE A 181 34.51 -4.82 -7.27
N VAL A 182 33.73 -3.86 -6.74
CA VAL A 182 32.25 -3.91 -6.74
C VAL A 182 31.73 -2.48 -6.89
N SER A 183 31.85 -1.89 -8.08
CA SER A 183 31.13 -0.65 -8.41
C SER A 183 30.90 -0.57 -9.92
N SER A 184 29.84 -1.21 -10.40
CA SER A 184 29.23 -0.91 -11.70
C SER A 184 27.83 -1.53 -11.88
N ARG A 185 27.01 -1.58 -10.82
CA ARG A 185 25.56 -1.69 -10.95
C ARG A 185 24.91 -0.76 -9.92
N ASN A 186 24.94 0.53 -10.24
CA ASN A 186 24.35 1.57 -9.40
C ASN A 186 22.82 1.66 -9.60
N VAL A 187 22.15 0.67 -10.20
CA VAL A 187 20.72 0.71 -10.50
C VAL A 187 20.00 -0.41 -9.75
N CYS A 188 18.93 -0.08 -9.04
CA CYS A 188 18.19 -1.02 -8.22
C CYS A 188 17.03 -1.66 -9.00
N TYR A 189 17.13 -2.98 -9.26
CA TYR A 189 16.03 -3.80 -9.80
C TYR A 189 15.46 -3.40 -11.19
N GLU A 190 16.24 -2.74 -12.06
CA GLU A 190 15.85 -2.49 -13.47
C GLU A 190 16.63 -3.32 -14.50
N ASP A 191 17.97 -3.41 -14.35
CA ASP A 191 18.87 -3.99 -15.35
C ASP A 191 19.03 -5.50 -15.19
N PHE A 192 18.10 -6.26 -15.76
CA PHE A 192 18.15 -7.72 -15.79
C PHE A 192 18.82 -8.25 -17.07
N SER A 193 19.77 -9.17 -16.90
CA SER A 193 20.32 -9.94 -18.02
C SER A 193 19.24 -10.80 -18.70
N LYS A 194 19.46 -11.21 -19.95
CA LYS A 194 18.53 -12.08 -20.70
C LYS A 194 18.21 -13.38 -19.93
N LYS A 195 19.20 -13.96 -19.24
CA LYS A 195 19.03 -15.17 -18.42
C LYS A 195 18.19 -14.91 -17.16
N GLN A 196 18.40 -13.78 -16.47
CA GLN A 196 17.55 -13.37 -15.35
C GLN A 196 16.11 -13.11 -15.81
N LEU A 197 15.94 -12.42 -16.95
CA LEU A 197 14.64 -12.11 -17.50
C LEU A 197 13.85 -13.36 -17.92
N ALA A 198 14.52 -14.39 -18.43
CA ALA A 198 13.90 -15.68 -18.75
C ALA A 198 13.25 -16.37 -17.54
N ILE A 199 13.77 -16.14 -16.33
CA ILE A 199 13.20 -16.62 -15.06
C ILE A 199 12.17 -15.63 -14.52
N LEU A 200 12.45 -14.33 -14.56
CA LEU A 200 11.60 -13.29 -14.00
C LEU A 200 10.25 -13.13 -14.70
N LEU A 201 10.20 -13.26 -16.02
CA LEU A 201 8.95 -13.02 -16.77
C LEU A 201 7.85 -14.04 -16.44
N PRO A 202 8.11 -15.36 -16.44
CA PRO A 202 7.12 -16.35 -15.98
C PRO A 202 6.68 -16.10 -14.53
N VAL A 203 7.61 -15.80 -13.62
CA VAL A 203 7.29 -15.52 -12.22
C VAL A 203 6.41 -14.27 -12.08
N ARG A 204 6.74 -13.19 -12.79
CA ARG A 204 5.92 -11.96 -12.82
C ARG A 204 4.49 -12.24 -13.34
N LEU A 205 4.36 -13.10 -14.35
CA LEU A 205 3.05 -13.53 -14.83
C LEU A 205 2.30 -14.33 -13.77
N GLU A 206 2.97 -15.25 -13.09
CA GLU A 206 2.40 -16.00 -11.96
C GLU A 206 1.91 -15.06 -10.85
N LEU A 207 2.71 -14.08 -10.44
CA LEU A 207 2.31 -13.05 -9.46
C LEU A 207 1.04 -12.32 -9.92
N CYS A 208 0.96 -11.91 -11.19
CA CYS A 208 -0.23 -11.28 -11.74
C CYS A 208 -1.46 -12.19 -11.66
N LEU A 209 -1.32 -13.47 -12.02
CA LEU A 209 -2.46 -14.40 -12.06
C LEU A 209 -2.93 -14.78 -10.65
N VAL A 210 -1.99 -15.17 -9.78
CA VAL A 210 -2.26 -15.74 -8.46
C VAL A 210 -2.53 -14.66 -7.42
N LEU A 211 -1.78 -13.55 -7.45
CA LEU A 211 -1.84 -12.50 -6.43
C LEU A 211 -2.65 -11.28 -6.84
N PHE A 212 -3.11 -11.19 -8.09
CA PHE A 212 -3.99 -10.10 -8.55
C PHE A 212 -5.27 -10.61 -9.21
N CYS A 213 -5.21 -11.38 -10.30
CA CYS A 213 -6.41 -11.79 -11.05
C CYS A 213 -7.35 -12.66 -10.21
N VAL A 214 -6.83 -13.70 -9.54
CA VAL A 214 -7.65 -14.55 -8.66
C VAL A 214 -8.24 -13.74 -7.49
N PRO A 215 -7.46 -12.95 -6.73
CA PRO A 215 -7.99 -12.06 -5.69
C PRO A 215 -9.06 -11.09 -6.19
N PHE A 216 -8.89 -10.48 -7.37
CA PHE A 216 -9.84 -9.57 -7.99
C PHE A 216 -11.17 -10.25 -8.33
N LEU A 217 -11.11 -11.45 -8.92
CA LEU A 217 -12.29 -12.23 -9.27
C LEU A 217 -13.07 -12.67 -8.02
N ILE A 218 -12.36 -13.16 -6.98
CA ILE A 218 -12.97 -13.52 -5.70
C ILE A 218 -13.62 -12.29 -5.07
N CYS A 219 -12.90 -11.17 -5.02
CA CYS A 219 -13.39 -9.92 -4.43
C CYS A 219 -14.64 -9.41 -5.15
N SER A 220 -14.63 -9.43 -6.49
CA SER A 220 -15.77 -9.06 -7.32
C SER A 220 -16.98 -9.95 -7.06
N PHE A 221 -16.79 -11.27 -7.05
CA PHE A 221 -17.85 -12.23 -6.73
C PHE A 221 -18.43 -11.99 -5.33
N CYS A 222 -17.57 -11.84 -4.31
CA CYS A 222 -17.99 -11.61 -2.93
C CYS A 222 -18.78 -10.31 -2.78
N TYR A 223 -18.33 -9.20 -3.37
CA TYR A 223 -19.03 -7.93 -3.25
C TYR A 223 -20.32 -7.86 -4.06
N ILE A 224 -20.37 -8.44 -5.26
CA ILE A 224 -21.62 -8.52 -6.04
C ILE A 224 -22.69 -9.26 -5.22
N ASN A 225 -22.35 -10.42 -4.66
CA ASN A 225 -23.30 -11.20 -3.85
C ASN A 225 -23.61 -10.52 -2.51
N PHE A 226 -22.63 -9.94 -1.84
CA PHE A 226 -22.84 -9.15 -0.62
C PHE A 226 -23.86 -8.02 -0.85
N ILE A 227 -23.72 -7.25 -1.94
CA ILE A 227 -24.66 -6.17 -2.27
C ILE A 227 -26.04 -6.71 -2.62
N ARG A 228 -26.13 -7.81 -3.39
CA ARG A 228 -27.40 -8.45 -3.77
C ARG A 228 -28.18 -8.89 -2.55
N ILE A 229 -27.55 -9.66 -1.66
CA ILE A 229 -28.20 -10.15 -0.43
C ILE A 229 -28.57 -8.98 0.48
N LEU A 230 -27.65 -8.03 0.69
CA LEU A 230 -27.89 -6.88 1.55
C LEU A 230 -29.03 -5.98 1.03
N SER A 231 -29.17 -5.85 -0.29
CA SER A 231 -30.23 -5.05 -0.92
C SER A 231 -31.60 -5.76 -0.90
N GLY A 232 -31.63 -7.08 -0.76
CA GLY A 232 -32.87 -7.86 -0.64
C GLY A 232 -33.46 -7.92 0.78
N LEU A 233 -32.72 -7.49 1.81
CA LEU A 233 -33.18 -7.55 3.20
C LEU A 233 -34.14 -6.39 3.55
N PRO A 234 -35.40 -6.66 3.96
CA PRO A 234 -36.46 -5.66 4.07
C PRO A 234 -36.28 -4.63 5.20
N HIS A 235 -35.39 -4.88 6.16
CA HIS A 235 -35.20 -4.02 7.34
C HIS A 235 -33.86 -3.27 7.36
N ILE A 236 -33.12 -3.24 6.24
CA ILE A 236 -31.84 -2.54 6.17
C ILE A 236 -32.03 -1.08 5.75
N GLY A 237 -31.74 -0.16 6.67
CA GLY A 237 -31.80 1.28 6.40
C GLY A 237 -30.83 1.75 5.31
N ARG A 238 -31.25 2.77 4.55
CA ARG A 238 -30.52 3.36 3.40
C ARG A 238 -29.05 3.67 3.69
N ARG A 239 -28.74 4.20 4.89
CA ARG A 239 -27.36 4.57 5.28
C ARG A 239 -26.43 3.36 5.35
N ARG A 240 -26.93 2.19 5.81
CA ARG A 240 -26.13 0.96 5.89
C ARG A 240 -25.88 0.39 4.49
N ARG A 241 -26.88 0.44 3.61
CA ARG A 241 -26.76 0.03 2.21
C ARG A 241 -25.73 0.86 1.44
N LEU A 242 -25.82 2.20 1.53
CA LEU A 242 -24.85 3.09 0.89
C LEU A 242 -23.41 2.86 1.37
N ARG A 243 -23.21 2.54 2.66
CA ARG A 243 -21.87 2.21 3.18
C ARG A 243 -21.32 0.91 2.61
N ALA A 244 -22.16 -0.10 2.45
CA ALA A 244 -21.76 -1.37 1.84
C ALA A 244 -21.40 -1.20 0.36
N ILE A 245 -22.18 -0.40 -0.37
CA ILE A 245 -21.88 -0.05 -1.76
C ILE A 245 -20.58 0.76 -1.83
N GLY A 246 -20.40 1.77 -0.97
CA GLY A 246 -19.17 2.57 -0.90
C GLY A 246 -17.94 1.74 -0.58
N LEU A 247 -18.05 0.76 0.33
CA LEU A 247 -16.98 -0.19 0.64
C LEU A 247 -16.59 -1.02 -0.59
N ALA A 248 -17.57 -1.61 -1.28
CA ALA A 248 -17.35 -2.44 -2.45
C ALA A 248 -16.75 -1.64 -3.61
N LEU A 249 -17.33 -0.48 -3.94
CA LEU A 249 -16.82 0.41 -4.98
C LEU A 249 -15.41 0.91 -4.65
N GLY A 250 -15.15 1.31 -3.41
CA GLY A 250 -13.82 1.73 -2.97
C GLY A 250 -12.78 0.62 -3.13
N THR A 251 -13.12 -0.61 -2.74
CA THR A 251 -12.21 -1.76 -2.90
C THR A 251 -11.97 -2.09 -4.37
N LEU A 252 -13.02 -2.16 -5.20
CA LEU A 252 -12.88 -2.45 -6.63
C LEU A 252 -12.11 -1.35 -7.38
N LEU A 253 -12.26 -0.09 -6.96
CA LEU A 253 -11.47 1.03 -7.48
C LEU A 253 -9.98 0.85 -7.16
N VAL A 254 -9.64 0.44 -5.93
CA VAL A 254 -8.25 0.13 -5.55
C VAL A 254 -7.66 -0.97 -6.44
N PHE A 255 -8.40 -2.07 -6.67
CA PHE A 255 -7.96 -3.12 -7.59
C PHE A 255 -7.73 -2.59 -9.01
N ALA A 256 -8.68 -1.83 -9.55
CA ALA A 256 -8.61 -1.36 -10.93
C ALA A 256 -7.54 -0.28 -11.14
N PHE A 257 -7.50 0.72 -10.26
CA PHE A 257 -6.62 1.88 -10.39
C PHE A 257 -5.25 1.64 -9.76
N CYS A 258 -5.17 1.14 -8.53
CA CYS A 258 -3.89 1.02 -7.83
C CYS A 258 -3.10 -0.21 -8.27
N PHE A 259 -3.75 -1.37 -8.39
CA PHE A 259 -3.03 -2.63 -8.67
C PHE A 259 -3.07 -3.05 -10.14
N GLY A 260 -4.13 -2.68 -10.86
CA GLY A 260 -4.35 -3.04 -12.25
C GLY A 260 -3.19 -2.67 -13.18
N PRO A 261 -2.77 -1.39 -13.26
CA PRO A 261 -1.74 -0.96 -14.20
C PRO A 261 -0.42 -1.73 -14.04
N TYR A 262 0.06 -1.89 -12.80
CA TYR A 262 1.30 -2.62 -12.52
C TYR A 262 1.19 -4.09 -12.92
N ASN A 263 0.09 -4.76 -12.61
CA ASN A 263 -0.10 -6.18 -12.96
C ASN A 263 -0.28 -6.38 -14.48
N VAL A 264 -0.93 -5.45 -15.19
CA VAL A 264 -0.99 -5.45 -16.66
C VAL A 264 0.42 -5.37 -17.26
N SER A 265 1.33 -4.62 -16.64
CA SER A 265 2.73 -4.57 -17.09
C SER A 265 3.41 -5.94 -17.06
N HIS A 266 3.03 -6.85 -16.15
CA HIS A 266 3.58 -8.21 -16.13
C HIS A 266 3.15 -9.03 -17.34
N ILE A 267 1.88 -8.93 -17.72
CA ILE A 267 1.33 -9.59 -18.91
C ILE A 267 2.05 -9.07 -20.15
N VAL A 268 2.16 -7.74 -20.29
CA VAL A 268 2.84 -7.11 -21.43
C VAL A 268 4.31 -7.51 -21.47
N GLY A 269 5.01 -7.51 -20.33
CA GLY A 269 6.41 -7.94 -20.26
C GLY A 269 6.60 -9.41 -20.65
N PHE A 270 5.69 -10.29 -20.25
CA PHE A 270 5.72 -11.71 -20.62
C PHE A 270 5.52 -11.91 -22.13
N ILE A 271 4.54 -11.21 -22.73
CA ILE A 271 4.25 -11.29 -24.17
C ILE A 271 5.41 -10.72 -24.99
N THR A 272 5.91 -9.55 -24.61
CA THR A 272 6.95 -8.82 -25.35
C THR A 272 8.37 -9.32 -25.05
N ARG A 273 8.54 -10.22 -24.08
CA ARG A 273 9.84 -10.77 -23.64
C ARG A 273 10.85 -9.68 -23.21
N LYS A 274 10.37 -8.52 -22.77
CA LYS A 274 11.17 -7.39 -22.27
C LYS A 274 10.63 -6.82 -20.97
N ASN A 275 11.42 -6.01 -20.27
CA ASN A 275 10.91 -5.14 -19.22
C ASN A 275 10.20 -3.94 -19.89
N PRO A 276 8.88 -3.71 -19.69
CA PRO A 276 8.22 -2.56 -20.30
C PRO A 276 8.68 -1.24 -19.68
N ASP A 277 9.04 -0.27 -20.51
CA ASP A 277 9.61 1.02 -20.09
C ASP A 277 8.63 1.90 -19.28
N TRP A 278 7.33 1.61 -19.36
CA TRP A 278 6.29 2.30 -18.61
C TRP A 278 5.94 1.62 -17.27
N ARG A 279 6.61 0.52 -16.91
CA ARG A 279 6.29 -0.26 -15.71
C ARG A 279 6.40 0.57 -14.43
N ASP A 280 7.40 1.42 -14.31
CA ASP A 280 7.60 2.24 -13.10
C ASP A 280 6.52 3.32 -12.97
N MET A 281 6.06 3.87 -14.09
CA MET A 281 4.89 4.75 -14.10
C MET A 281 3.61 4.02 -13.68
N ALA A 282 3.42 2.77 -14.11
CA ALA A 282 2.29 1.95 -13.68
C ALA A 282 2.39 1.54 -12.19
N LEU A 283 3.62 1.41 -11.67
CA LEU A 283 3.88 1.14 -10.26
C LEU A 283 3.49 2.32 -9.36
N LEU A 284 3.60 3.56 -9.85
CA LEU A 284 3.16 4.76 -9.11
C LEU A 284 1.68 4.66 -8.71
N CYS A 285 0.82 4.07 -9.55
CA CYS A 285 -0.59 3.91 -9.23
C CYS A 285 -0.78 3.07 -7.95
N SER A 286 0.08 2.09 -7.69
CA SER A 286 -0.01 1.20 -6.53
C SER A 286 0.23 1.93 -5.21
N THR A 287 0.96 3.06 -5.21
CA THR A 287 1.23 3.81 -3.98
C THR A 287 -0.02 4.47 -3.40
N PHE A 288 -0.96 4.84 -4.27
CA PHE A 288 -2.25 5.40 -3.84
C PHE A 288 -3.09 4.43 -3.01
N ASN A 289 -2.77 3.13 -2.97
CA ASN A 289 -3.44 2.17 -2.10
C ASN A 289 -3.46 2.66 -0.65
N ALA A 290 -2.30 3.09 -0.13
CA ALA A 290 -2.17 3.58 1.24
C ALA A 290 -3.01 4.83 1.54
N CYS A 291 -3.39 5.60 0.51
CA CYS A 291 -4.26 6.76 0.62
C CYS A 291 -5.75 6.40 0.53
N LEU A 292 -6.08 5.36 -0.25
CA LEU A 292 -7.45 4.94 -0.52
C LEU A 292 -8.02 4.00 0.54
N ASP A 293 -7.18 3.19 1.19
CA ASP A 293 -7.57 2.28 2.26
C ASP A 293 -8.25 2.95 3.47
N PRO A 294 -7.84 4.15 3.92
CA PRO A 294 -8.58 4.92 4.93
C PRO A 294 -10.06 5.15 4.61
N PHE A 295 -10.44 5.29 3.33
CA PHE A 295 -11.85 5.40 2.95
C PHE A 295 -12.58 4.06 3.15
N ILE A 296 -11.94 2.95 2.79
CA ILE A 296 -12.44 1.58 3.05
C ILE A 296 -12.64 1.39 4.56
N PHE A 297 -11.68 1.81 5.39
CA PHE A 297 -11.77 1.72 6.85
C PHE A 297 -12.93 2.52 7.42
N TYR A 298 -13.17 3.73 6.90
CA TYR A 298 -14.29 4.58 7.30
C TYR A 298 -15.66 3.93 7.01
N PHE A 299 -15.82 3.31 5.83
CA PHE A 299 -17.06 2.61 5.50
C PHE A 299 -17.22 1.30 6.28
N SER A 300 -16.11 0.61 6.54
CA SER A 300 -16.02 -0.70 7.18
C SER A 300 -16.23 -0.66 8.72
N SER A 301 -15.69 0.35 9.41
CA SER A 301 -15.59 0.37 10.87
C SER A 301 -16.31 1.54 11.53
N SER A 302 -17.25 1.26 12.45
CA SER A 302 -17.86 2.29 13.29
C SER A 302 -16.87 2.95 14.25
N ALA A 303 -15.85 2.21 14.70
CA ALA A 303 -14.82 2.72 15.61
C ALA A 303 -13.97 3.80 14.93
N VAL A 304 -13.52 3.56 13.69
CA VAL A 304 -12.76 4.54 12.90
C VAL A 304 -13.57 5.81 12.69
N ARG A 305 -14.87 5.69 12.36
CA ARG A 305 -15.76 6.85 12.24
C ARG A 305 -15.89 7.63 13.55
N GLY A 306 -15.98 6.95 14.68
CA GLY A 306 -16.06 7.58 16.01
C GLY A 306 -14.78 8.35 16.33
N THR A 307 -13.61 7.72 16.15
CA THR A 307 -12.30 8.36 16.35
C THR A 307 -12.13 9.57 15.45
N LEU A 308 -12.38 9.43 14.14
CA LEU A 308 -12.24 10.53 13.20
C LEU A 308 -13.23 11.67 13.51
N GLY A 309 -14.47 11.34 13.89
CA GLY A 309 -15.46 12.33 14.35
C GLY A 309 -14.99 13.13 15.56
N SER A 310 -14.42 12.46 16.58
CA SER A 310 -13.88 13.12 17.77
C SER A 310 -12.66 14.00 17.46
N MET A 311 -11.78 13.56 16.55
CA MET A 311 -10.62 14.32 16.11
C MET A 311 -11.04 15.58 15.33
N LEU A 312 -11.99 15.44 14.40
CA LEU A 312 -12.53 16.57 13.62
C LEU A 312 -13.25 17.57 14.53
N GLN A 313 -14.00 17.12 15.52
CA GLN A 313 -14.63 18.00 16.50
C GLN A 313 -13.59 18.73 17.35
N GLY A 314 -12.56 18.04 17.84
CA GLY A 314 -11.45 18.66 18.57
C GLY A 314 -10.67 19.68 17.74
N ALA A 315 -10.41 19.37 16.47
CA ALA A 315 -9.77 20.29 15.52
C ALA A 315 -10.63 21.53 15.27
N ARG A 316 -11.95 21.36 15.05
CA ARG A 316 -12.90 22.48 14.91
C ARG A 316 -12.91 23.39 16.13
N ILE A 317 -12.92 22.82 17.34
CA ILE A 317 -12.87 23.60 18.58
C ILE A 317 -11.56 24.37 18.70
N LYS A 318 -10.41 23.74 18.39
CA LYS A 318 -9.10 24.42 18.39
C LYS A 318 -9.03 25.54 17.35
N LEU A 319 -9.49 25.29 16.13
CA LEU A 319 -9.54 26.29 15.05
C LEU A 319 -10.47 27.46 15.41
N ALA A 320 -11.64 27.19 16.01
CA ALA A 320 -12.54 28.24 16.49
C ALA A 320 -11.90 29.08 17.61
N LYS A 321 -11.14 28.47 18.53
CA LYS A 321 -10.37 29.19 19.55
C LYS A 321 -9.25 30.04 18.95
N CYS A 322 -8.53 29.54 17.93
CA CYS A 322 -7.53 30.31 17.20
C CYS A 322 -8.16 31.50 16.46
N HIS A 323 -9.35 31.32 15.88
CA HIS A 323 -10.09 32.39 15.19
C HIS A 323 -10.61 33.47 16.16
N ILE A 324 -10.99 33.10 17.38
CA ILE A 324 -11.36 34.06 18.45
C ILE A 324 -10.12 34.80 18.98
N HIS A 325 -8.95 34.15 19.03
CA HIS A 325 -7.70 34.79 19.48
C HIS A 325 -7.12 35.78 18.46
N TRP A 326 -7.52 35.71 17.18
CA TRP A 326 -7.04 36.58 16.09
C TRP A 326 -8.03 37.69 15.70
N SER A 327 -9.16 37.85 16.42
CA SER A 327 -9.98 39.05 16.28
C SER A 327 -9.34 40.21 17.06
N PRO A 328 -8.93 41.32 16.43
CA PRO A 328 -8.53 42.51 17.16
C PRO A 328 -9.72 42.96 18.01
N TRP A 329 -9.49 43.18 19.30
CA TRP A 329 -10.44 43.76 20.23
C TRP A 329 -11.20 44.94 19.59
N LYS A 330 -12.47 44.74 19.24
CA LYS A 330 -13.42 45.86 19.14
C LYS A 330 -14.05 46.03 20.51
N GLY A 331 -13.94 47.26 20.98
CA GLY A 331 -14.10 47.67 22.38
C GLY A 331 -15.40 47.26 23.04
N MET A 332 -15.26 47.17 24.36
CA MET A 332 -16.27 47.10 25.39
C MET A 332 -17.50 47.98 25.10
N SER A 333 -18.67 47.37 25.00
CA SER A 333 -19.89 47.93 25.57
C SER A 333 -20.73 46.80 26.14
N GLU A 334 -20.82 46.83 27.46
CA GLU A 334 -21.52 45.90 28.33
C GLU A 334 -23.03 46.19 28.28
N PRO A 335 -23.91 45.23 27.95
CA PRO A 335 -25.35 45.43 28.15
C PRO A 335 -25.68 45.19 29.62
N GLN A 336 -26.13 46.25 30.31
CA GLN A 336 -26.77 46.19 31.62
C GLN A 336 -27.96 45.22 31.58
N ILE A 337 -27.86 44.10 32.31
CA ILE A 337 -28.99 43.21 32.58
C ILE A 337 -29.62 43.66 33.89
N ASP A 338 -30.80 44.26 33.76
CA ASP A 338 -31.71 44.66 34.82
C ASP A 338 -32.11 43.44 35.68
N LYS A 339 -32.04 43.58 37.00
CA LYS A 339 -32.37 42.54 37.98
C LYS A 339 -33.77 42.79 38.53
N GLY A 340 -34.77 42.12 37.94
CA GLY A 340 -36.12 41.95 38.51
C GLY A 340 -36.35 40.53 39.08
N PRO A 341 -37.19 40.34 40.11
CA PRO A 341 -37.02 39.27 41.10
C PRO A 341 -37.62 37.91 40.72
N LYS A 342 -36.97 36.86 41.27
CA LYS A 342 -37.42 35.46 41.35
C LYS A 342 -38.74 35.36 42.12
N GLN A 343 -39.64 34.43 41.76
CA GLN A 343 -40.12 33.34 42.63
C GLN A 343 -41.16 32.41 41.93
N ALA A 344 -40.85 31.11 41.92
CA ALA A 344 -41.71 29.91 42.07
C ALA A 344 -42.89 29.54 41.11
N GLU A 345 -43.08 28.21 41.05
CA GLU A 345 -44.19 27.41 40.50
C GLU A 345 -44.17 27.22 38.96
N MET A 346 -44.38 26.04 38.37
CA MET A 346 -45.12 24.85 38.78
C MET A 346 -44.72 23.65 37.92
N ASN A 347 -44.75 22.45 38.51
CA ASN A 347 -44.70 21.15 37.83
C ASN A 347 -45.81 21.03 36.76
N ALA A 348 -45.52 20.42 35.60
CA ALA A 348 -46.32 19.34 34.97
C ALA A 348 -46.01 19.16 33.47
N ILE A 349 -46.03 17.88 33.06
CA ILE A 349 -46.03 17.28 31.70
C ILE A 349 -44.66 16.83 31.19
#